data_AF-A0A222TC27-F1
#
_entry.id   AF-A0A222TC27-F1
#
_cell.length_a   1.000
_cell.length_b   1.000
_cell.length_c   1.000
_cell.angle_alpha   90.00
_cell.angle_beta   90.00
_cell.angle_gamma   90.00
#
_symmetry.space_group_name_H-M   'P 1'
#
loop_
_entity.id
_entity.type
_entity.pdbx_description
1 polymer ?
#
loop_
_entity_poly.entity_id
_entity_poly.type
_entity_poly.pdbx_seq_one_letter_code
_entity_poly.pdbx_strand_id
1 'polypeptide(L)' 'MVHPDNATDLQPLPNWENSNGCCGPTGDEGLNRACPCGAPVATLAADCFGPYELHLDPVRTCAFSQ' A
#
# COMPACT_ATOMS: atom_id res chain seq x y z
N MET A 1 5.21 -9.37 2.52
CA MET A 1 5.62 -7.96 2.72
C MET A 1 6.75 -7.67 1.76
N VAL A 2 6.74 -6.50 1.12
CA VAL A 2 7.78 -6.06 0.19
C VAL A 2 8.20 -4.63 0.56
N HIS A 3 9.41 -4.24 0.17
CA HIS A 3 9.84 -2.84 0.31
C HIS A 3 8.96 -1.95 -0.59
N PRO A 4 8.48 -0.79 -0.13
CA PRO A 4 7.61 0.09 -0.91
C PRO A 4 8.19 0.47 -2.29
N ASP A 5 9.51 0.70 -2.36
CA ASP A 5 10.20 1.05 -3.61
C ASP A 5 10.18 -0.05 -4.69
N ASN A 6 9.75 -1.28 -4.35
CA ASN A 6 9.59 -2.35 -5.34
C ASN A 6 8.24 -2.28 -6.08
N ALA A 7 7.34 -1.36 -5.72
CA ALA A 7 6.01 -1.22 -6.29
C ALA A 7 5.63 0.26 -6.47
N THR A 8 6.50 1.02 -7.12
CA THR A 8 6.39 2.48 -7.33
C THR A 8 5.18 2.90 -8.17
N ASP A 9 4.61 2.00 -8.97
CA ASP A 9 3.42 2.27 -9.78
C ASP A 9 2.11 2.27 -8.97
N LEU A 10 2.14 1.82 -7.71
CA LEU A 10 0.94 1.83 -6.87
C LEU A 10 0.62 3.25 -6.41
N GLN A 11 -0.67 3.62 -6.52
CA GLN A 11 -1.16 4.95 -6.22
C GLN A 11 -1.98 4.96 -4.93
N PRO A 12 -2.04 6.09 -4.19
CA PRO A 12 -3.00 6.25 -3.10
C PRO A 12 -4.44 6.08 -3.59
N LEU A 13 -5.33 5.61 -2.71
CA LEU A 13 -6.75 5.61 -3.00
C LEU A 13 -7.31 7.04 -3.13
N PRO A 14 -8.45 7.24 -3.83
CA PRO A 14 -9.12 8.53 -3.88
C PRO A 14 -9.33 9.12 -2.49
N ASN A 15 -9.21 10.44 -2.36
CA ASN A 15 -9.39 11.15 -1.09
C ASN A 15 -8.48 10.68 0.07
N TRP A 16 -7.36 9.99 -0.23
CA TRP A 16 -6.46 9.45 0.78
C TRP A 16 -7.15 8.46 1.74
N GLU A 17 -8.11 7.69 1.24
CA GLU A 17 -8.78 6.65 2.03
C GLU A 17 -7.76 5.72 2.70
N ASN A 18 -8.01 5.41 3.98
CA ASN A 18 -7.21 4.51 4.82
C ASN A 18 -5.72 4.88 4.90
N SER A 19 -5.40 6.16 4.71
CA SER A 19 -4.03 6.66 4.69
C SER A 19 -3.74 7.64 5.84
N ASN A 20 -4.39 7.48 7.00
CA ASN A 20 -4.15 8.38 8.13
C ASN A 20 -2.79 8.14 8.80
N GLY A 21 -2.18 9.22 9.26
CA GLY A 21 -0.93 9.23 10.03
C GLY A 21 -0.29 10.62 10.08
N CYS A 22 0.91 10.72 10.65
CA CYS A 22 1.62 11.98 10.86
C CYS A 22 2.32 12.48 9.59
N CYS A 23 3.14 11.63 8.96
CA CYS A 23 3.90 11.97 7.76
C CYS A 23 3.63 11.03 6.57
N GLY A 24 2.80 10.02 6.80
CA GLY A 24 2.42 9.00 5.84
C GLY A 24 1.40 8.05 6.48
N PRO A 25 0.90 7.06 5.75
CA PRO A 25 -0.08 6.13 6.28
C PRO A 25 0.50 5.26 7.39
N THR A 26 -0.23 5.11 8.49
CA THR A 26 0.12 4.18 9.58
C THR A 26 0.02 2.72 9.12
N GLY A 27 -0.92 2.43 8.21
CA GLY A 27 -1.10 1.11 7.60
C GLY A 27 -2.00 0.15 8.38
N ASP A 28 -2.76 0.65 9.35
CA ASP A 28 -3.68 -0.12 10.21
C ASP A 28 -5.16 0.03 9.82
N GLU A 29 -5.47 0.84 8.80
CA GLU A 29 -6.84 1.14 8.34
C GLU A 29 -7.28 0.30 7.13
N GLY A 30 -6.48 -0.68 6.71
CA GLY A 30 -6.76 -1.54 5.56
C GLY A 30 -6.08 -1.07 4.26
N LEU A 31 -6.66 -1.43 3.11
CA LEU A 31 -6.04 -1.14 1.81
C LEU A 31 -6.03 0.36 1.54
N ASN A 32 -4.87 0.87 1.13
CA ASN A 32 -4.66 2.30 0.87
C ASN A 32 -3.80 2.55 -0.38
N ARG A 33 -3.44 1.48 -1.10
CA ARG A 33 -2.75 1.53 -2.38
C ARG A 33 -3.52 0.74 -3.44
N ALA A 34 -3.61 1.33 -4.62
CA ALA A 34 -4.25 0.76 -5.80
C ALA A 34 -3.29 0.64 -6.97
N CYS A 35 -3.58 -0.30 -7.86
CA CYS A 35 -2.96 -0.35 -9.19
C CYS A 35 -3.35 0.90 -10.01
N PRO A 36 -2.61 1.22 -11.09
CA PRO A 36 -2.98 2.32 -12.01
C PRO A 36 -4.40 2.23 -12.59
N CYS A 37 -5.00 1.03 -12.62
CA CYS A 37 -6.39 0.83 -13.03
C CYS A 37 -7.43 1.20 -11.95
N GLY A 38 -6.99 1.59 -10.75
CA GLY A 38 -7.83 1.98 -9.61
C GLY A 38 -8.22 0.83 -8.68
N ALA A 39 -7.83 -0.42 -8.97
CA ALA A 39 -8.13 -1.55 -8.10
C ALA A 39 -7.27 -1.50 -6.81
N PRO A 40 -7.86 -1.46 -5.60
CA PRO A 40 -7.11 -1.54 -4.34
C PRO A 40 -6.43 -2.91 -4.21
N VAL A 41 -5.14 -2.93 -3.90
CA VAL A 41 -4.32 -4.17 -3.90
C VAL A 41 -3.32 -4.26 -2.76
N ALA A 42 -3.07 -3.18 -2.02
CA ALA A 42 -2.07 -3.19 -0.96
C ALA A 42 -2.35 -2.17 0.15
N THR A 43 -1.67 -2.38 1.28
CA THR A 43 -1.55 -1.46 2.40
C THR A 43 -0.10 -1.00 2.51
N LEU A 44 0.13 0.30 2.44
CA LEU A 44 1.39 0.93 2.78
C LEU A 44 1.37 1.36 4.25
N ALA A 45 2.38 0.95 5.00
CA ALA A 45 2.79 1.57 6.25
C ALA A 45 4.05 2.41 5.95
N ALA A 46 3.96 3.72 6.17
CA ALA A 46 5.04 4.66 5.89
C ALA A 46 4.94 5.92 6.79
N ASP A 47 4.40 5.78 7.99
CA ASP A 47 4.42 6.86 8.97
C ASP A 47 5.82 7.02 9.59
N CYS A 48 6.18 8.21 10.03
CA CYS A 48 7.54 8.57 10.43
C CYS A 48 8.02 7.91 11.74
N PHE A 49 7.10 7.34 12.52
CA PHE A 49 7.40 6.61 13.76
C PHE A 49 7.21 5.10 13.63
N GLY A 50 6.93 4.61 12.42
CA GLY A 50 6.54 3.23 12.15
C GLY A 50 7.45 2.52 11.14
N PRO A 51 7.05 1.31 10.73
CA PRO A 51 7.73 0.59 9.66
C PRO A 51 7.53 1.30 8.31
N TYR A 52 8.45 1.02 7.39
CA TYR A 52 8.35 1.43 5.99
C TYR A 52 8.17 0.19 5.12
N GLU A 53 6.92 -0.25 4.98
CA GLU A 53 6.58 -1.56 4.41
C GLU A 53 5.32 -1.52 3.55
N LEU A 54 5.31 -2.34 2.50
CA LEU A 54 4.14 -2.55 1.66
C LEU A 54 3.62 -3.99 1.81
N HIS A 55 2.37 -4.11 2.19
CA HIS A 55 1.67 -5.36 2.42
C HIS A 55 0.68 -5.57 1.26
N LEU A 56 1.03 -6.47 0.34
CA LEU A 56 0.15 -6.85 -0.77
C LEU A 56 -1.01 -7.70 -0.27
N ASP A 57 -2.22 -7.44 -0.76
CA ASP A 57 -3.41 -8.24 -0.46
C ASP A 57 -3.29 -9.62 -1.13
N PRO A 58 -3.31 -10.73 -0.38
CA PRO A 58 -3.05 -12.06 -0.92
C PRO A 58 -4.18 -12.62 -1.79
N VAL A 59 -5.38 -12.02 -1.75
CA VAL A 59 -6.51 -12.42 -2.59
C VAL A 59 -6.52 -11.65 -3.90
N ARG A 60 -6.02 -10.41 -3.89
CA ARG A 60 -6.04 -9.48 -5.03
C ARG A 60 -4.73 -9.42 -5.79
N THR A 61 -3.66 -9.95 -5.22
CA THR A 61 -2.34 -10.03 -5.85
C THR A 61 -1.94 -11.49 -6.03
N CYS A 62 -1.17 -11.75 -7.08
CA CYS A 62 -0.63 -13.07 -7.37
C CYS A 62 0.84 -12.92 -7.73
N ALA A 63 1.66 -13.85 -7.25
CA ALA A 63 3.05 -13.95 -7.65
C ALA A 63 3.10 -14.83 -8.91
N PHE A 64 3.63 -14.28 -9.99
CA PHE A 64 3.97 -15.06 -11.18
C PHE A 64 5.48 -15.23 -11.22
N SER A 65 5.94 -16.47 -11.30
CA SER A 65 7.33 -16.76 -11.63
C SER A 65 7.50 -16.67 -13.14
N GLN A 66 8.46 -15.87 -13.60
CA GLN A 66 8.96 -15.91 -14.99
C GLN A 66 9.96 -17.06 -15.16
#